data_AF-A0A1Z9BJM6-F1
#
_entry.id   AF-A0A1Z9BJM6-F1
#
_cell.length_a   1.000
_cell.length_b   1.000
_cell.length_c   1.000
_cell.angle_alpha   90.00
_cell.angle_beta   90.00
_cell.angle_gamma   90.00
#
_symmetry.space_group_name_H-M   'P 1'
#
loop_
_entity.id
_entity.type
_entity.pdbx_description
1 polymer ?
#
loop_
_entity_poly.entity_id
_entity_poly.type
_entity_poly.pdbx_seq_one_letter_code
_entity_poly.pdbx_strand_id
1 'polypeptide(L)'
;MGHRGWAAPPLASPANCAMLEGGQGPLDAFLAVKEGELPMADDRGVTHYDLMPIPPIEAQTRFFKANPIVIGVEYRLLDEEIAASSETATARGSDMGPGAGMDDRGVSLHVYAVEGGEKLEHLRFDCFDEDPHYHYVSWKDRTNQMVHIDVAAVGDPVDWALDCIGTRLPQMLDRAGAEETVKKLDLIALQTILPRVTEAAYQARFNSDEQAVRISALGEMD
;
A
#
# COMPACT_ATOMS: atom_id res chain seq x y z
N MET A 1 -35.38 49.93 1.13
CA MET A 1 -34.33 49.09 1.74
C MET A 1 -33.79 48.19 0.64
N GLY A 2 -32.49 48.31 0.34
CA GLY A 2 -31.90 47.81 -0.88
C GLY A 2 -31.49 46.35 -0.82
N HIS A 3 -31.75 45.61 -1.90
CA HIS A 3 -31.06 44.37 -2.22
C HIS A 3 -30.16 44.64 -3.43
N ARG A 4 -28.85 44.64 -3.19
CA ARG A 4 -27.85 44.76 -4.25
C ARG A 4 -27.74 43.41 -4.95
N GLY A 5 -27.96 43.41 -6.26
CA GLY A 5 -27.71 42.28 -7.13
C GLY A 5 -26.22 41.94 -7.17
N TRP A 6 -25.92 40.64 -7.18
CA TRP A 6 -24.57 40.12 -7.33
C TRP A 6 -24.23 40.13 -8.83
N ALA A 7 -23.29 40.99 -9.23
CA ALA A 7 -22.78 41.01 -10.61
C ALA A 7 -21.57 40.07 -10.71
N ALA A 8 -21.58 39.19 -11.70
CA ALA A 8 -20.45 38.31 -12.01
C ALA A 8 -19.24 39.13 -12.54
N PRO A 9 -18.00 38.76 -12.17
CA PRO A 9 -16.81 39.43 -12.70
C PRO A 9 -16.57 39.06 -14.18
N PRO A 10 -15.96 39.95 -14.99
CA PRO A 10 -15.72 39.68 -16.40
C PRO A 10 -14.58 38.68 -16.61
N LEU A 11 -14.74 37.84 -17.63
CA LEU A 11 -13.72 36.93 -18.15
C LEU A 11 -12.55 37.73 -18.74
N ALA A 12 -11.33 37.51 -18.23
CA ALA A 12 -10.12 38.05 -18.82
C ALA A 12 -9.72 37.24 -20.06
N SER A 13 -9.57 37.93 -21.20
CA SER A 13 -9.05 37.41 -22.47
C SER A 13 -7.51 37.51 -22.53
N PRO A 14 -6.79 36.66 -23.28
CA PRO A 14 -5.34 36.55 -23.18
C PRO A 14 -4.65 37.44 -24.21
N ALA A 15 -3.93 38.47 -23.75
CA ALA A 15 -2.87 39.13 -24.52
C ALA A 15 -2.07 40.08 -23.63
N ASN A 16 -0.84 39.69 -23.25
CA ASN A 16 0.36 40.35 -23.75
C ASN A 16 1.60 39.81 -23.05
N CYS A 17 2.43 39.17 -23.85
CA CYS A 17 3.82 38.86 -23.55
C CYS A 17 4.59 40.19 -23.50
N ALA A 18 5.06 40.57 -22.32
CA ALA A 18 6.04 41.64 -22.17
C ALA A 18 7.14 41.13 -21.22
N MET A 19 8.31 40.95 -21.82
CA MET A 19 9.57 40.67 -21.15
C MET A 19 9.88 41.79 -20.14
N LEU A 20 10.03 41.44 -18.88
CA LEU A 20 10.71 42.28 -17.89
C LEU A 20 11.93 41.52 -17.38
N GLU A 21 13.09 42.03 -17.77
CA GLU A 21 14.40 41.61 -17.30
C GLU A 21 14.58 41.93 -15.81
N GLY A 22 15.35 41.09 -15.12
CA GLY A 22 16.08 41.47 -13.91
C GLY A 22 15.28 41.49 -12.62
N GLY A 23 15.03 40.31 -12.06
CA GLY A 23 14.61 40.16 -10.66
C GLY A 23 15.02 38.80 -10.13
N GLN A 24 16.11 38.75 -9.36
CA GLN A 24 16.51 37.58 -8.58
C GLN A 24 15.47 37.38 -7.46
N GLY A 25 14.39 36.66 -7.75
CA GLY A 25 13.38 36.24 -6.78
C GLY A 25 13.78 34.93 -6.09
N PRO A 26 13.29 34.66 -4.86
CA PRO A 26 13.77 33.56 -4.02
C PRO A 26 13.12 32.22 -4.39
N LEU A 27 13.13 31.85 -5.66
CA LEU A 27 12.58 30.57 -6.14
C LEU A 27 13.64 29.47 -6.30
N ASP A 28 14.92 29.78 -6.10
CA ASP A 28 16.01 28.79 -6.12
C ASP A 28 16.25 28.10 -4.76
N ALA A 29 15.46 28.42 -3.73
CA ALA A 29 15.65 27.85 -2.38
C ALA A 29 14.91 26.53 -2.14
N PHE A 30 14.13 26.02 -3.10
CA PHE A 30 13.27 24.83 -2.89
C PHE A 30 13.79 23.52 -3.51
N LEU A 31 14.91 23.53 -4.23
CA LEU A 31 15.48 22.33 -4.86
C LEU A 31 16.99 22.24 -4.61
N ALA A 32 17.36 22.18 -3.34
CA ALA A 32 18.67 21.68 -2.93
C ALA A 32 18.46 20.46 -2.02
N VAL A 33 17.98 19.36 -2.60
CA VAL A 33 18.22 18.05 -1.98
C VAL A 33 19.70 17.79 -2.17
N LYS A 34 20.49 17.83 -1.09
CA LYS A 34 21.87 17.34 -1.14
C LYS A 34 21.81 15.88 -1.56
N GLU A 35 22.55 15.53 -2.61
CA GLU A 35 22.86 14.13 -2.90
C GLU A 35 23.47 13.51 -1.63
N GLY A 36 22.72 12.61 -0.98
CA GLY A 36 23.17 11.89 0.21
C GLY A 36 22.26 11.94 1.45
N GLU A 37 21.23 12.77 1.49
CA GLU A 37 20.21 12.74 2.55
C GLU A 37 18.84 12.47 1.93
N LEU A 38 18.46 11.20 1.81
CA LEU A 38 17.05 10.85 1.73
C LEU A 38 16.37 11.44 2.98
N PRO A 39 15.24 12.15 2.87
CA PRO A 39 14.51 12.57 4.06
C PRO A 39 14.26 11.32 4.91
N MET A 40 14.67 11.36 6.18
CA MET A 40 14.33 10.33 7.17
C MET A 40 12.86 9.95 6.97
N ALA A 41 12.56 8.66 6.87
CA ALA A 41 11.19 8.21 6.71
C ALA A 41 10.32 8.89 7.78
N ASP A 42 9.27 9.57 7.33
CA ASP A 42 8.32 10.15 8.27
C ASP A 42 7.63 9.00 9.01
N ASP A 43 8.01 8.81 10.27
CA ASP A 43 7.49 7.76 11.16
C ASP A 43 6.25 8.23 11.94
N ARG A 44 5.78 9.47 11.72
CA ARG A 44 4.55 9.94 12.35
C ARG A 44 3.35 9.16 11.81
N GLY A 45 2.55 8.62 12.72
CA GLY A 45 1.36 7.84 12.37
C GLY A 45 1.67 6.43 11.87
N VAL A 46 2.88 5.93 12.10
CA VAL A 46 3.29 4.56 11.75
C VAL A 46 3.30 3.68 13.00
N THR A 47 2.52 2.61 12.99
CA THR A 47 2.52 1.58 14.04
C THR A 47 3.63 0.57 13.77
N HIS A 48 4.44 0.26 14.77
CA HIS A 48 5.60 -0.63 14.65
C HIS A 48 5.35 -1.92 15.40
N TYR A 49 4.87 -2.94 14.69
CA TYR A 49 4.52 -4.22 15.29
C TYR A 49 5.74 -5.02 15.77
N ASP A 50 5.56 -5.71 16.89
CA ASP A 50 6.51 -6.67 17.49
C ASP A 50 6.40 -8.08 16.88
N LEU A 51 5.50 -8.27 15.91
CA LEU A 51 5.32 -9.48 15.11
C LEU A 51 5.41 -9.17 13.61
N MET A 52 6.01 -10.08 12.86
CA MET A 52 5.93 -10.10 11.39
C MET A 52 4.48 -10.37 10.97
N PRO A 53 4.05 -9.90 9.78
CA PRO A 53 2.68 -10.09 9.33
C PRO A 53 2.28 -11.57 9.32
N ILE A 54 1.03 -11.85 9.68
CA ILE A 54 0.43 -13.17 9.50
C ILE A 54 0.56 -13.55 8.03
N PRO A 55 1.11 -14.72 7.67
CA PRO A 55 1.30 -15.09 6.27
C PRO A 55 -0.04 -15.13 5.51
N PRO A 56 -0.03 -15.01 4.17
CA PRO A 56 -1.20 -15.34 3.36
C PRO A 56 -1.52 -16.84 3.43
N ILE A 57 -2.76 -17.19 3.14
CA ILE A 57 -3.17 -18.58 3.03
C ILE A 57 -2.94 -18.99 1.57
N GLU A 58 -1.80 -19.63 1.27
CA GLU A 58 -1.39 -19.85 -0.14
C GLU A 58 -2.46 -20.53 -1.01
N ALA A 59 -3.29 -21.40 -0.44
CA ALA A 59 -4.40 -22.06 -1.14
C ALA A 59 -5.54 -21.10 -1.54
N GLN A 60 -5.70 -20.00 -0.81
CA GLN A 60 -6.69 -18.94 -1.05
C GLN A 60 -6.10 -17.72 -1.76
N THR A 61 -4.78 -17.69 -1.99
CA THR A 61 -4.09 -16.58 -2.66
C THR A 61 -3.86 -16.86 -4.14
N ARG A 62 -4.30 -15.94 -5.00
CA ARG A 62 -3.99 -15.96 -6.43
C ARG A 62 -2.74 -15.12 -6.71
N PHE A 63 -1.72 -15.73 -7.31
CA PHE A 63 -0.45 -15.06 -7.59
C PHE A 63 -0.26 -14.65 -9.06
N PHE A 64 0.27 -13.44 -9.28
CA PHE A 64 0.58 -12.84 -10.58
C PHE A 64 2.05 -12.44 -10.63
N LYS A 65 2.79 -12.88 -11.66
CA LYS A 65 4.24 -12.68 -11.75
C LYS A 65 4.57 -11.57 -12.75
N ALA A 66 5.37 -10.59 -12.31
CA ALA A 66 6.00 -9.55 -13.12
C ALA A 66 7.44 -9.36 -12.61
N ASN A 67 8.35 -10.24 -13.04
CA ASN A 67 9.72 -10.36 -12.50
C ASN A 67 10.41 -8.99 -12.36
N PRO A 68 11.04 -8.66 -11.22
CA PRO A 68 11.26 -9.48 -10.01
C PRO A 68 10.08 -9.52 -9.02
N ILE A 69 8.93 -8.96 -9.36
CA ILE A 69 7.78 -8.87 -8.46
C ILE A 69 6.81 -10.03 -8.65
N VAL A 70 6.19 -10.44 -7.55
CA VAL A 70 4.99 -11.29 -7.53
C VAL A 70 3.93 -10.58 -6.71
N ILE A 71 2.71 -10.46 -7.26
CA ILE A 71 1.56 -9.91 -6.56
C ILE A 71 0.64 -11.05 -6.15
N GLY A 72 0.36 -11.18 -4.86
CA GLY A 72 -0.67 -12.07 -4.32
C GLY A 72 -1.97 -11.30 -4.09
N VAL A 73 -3.10 -11.93 -4.37
CA VAL A 73 -4.44 -11.39 -4.09
C VAL A 73 -5.23 -12.45 -3.33
N GLU A 74 -5.74 -12.10 -2.16
CA GLU A 74 -6.65 -12.96 -1.38
C GLU A 74 -7.74 -12.12 -0.70
N TYR A 75 -8.80 -12.77 -0.26
CA TYR A 75 -9.73 -12.21 0.72
C TYR A 75 -9.36 -12.78 2.08
N ARG A 76 -9.07 -11.91 3.04
CA ARG A 76 -8.65 -12.30 4.38
C ARG A 76 -9.81 -12.16 5.35
N LEU A 77 -9.88 -13.12 6.26
CA LEU A 77 -10.57 -12.97 7.53
C LEU A 77 -9.50 -12.79 8.58
N LEU A 78 -9.72 -11.83 9.48
CA LEU A 78 -8.78 -11.50 10.51
C LEU A 78 -9.53 -11.28 11.82
N ASP A 79 -9.58 -12.35 12.62
CA ASP A 79 -10.14 -12.34 13.96
C ASP A 79 -9.15 -12.90 14.99
N GLU A 80 -9.54 -12.88 16.27
CA GLU A 80 -8.70 -13.38 17.36
C GLU A 80 -8.33 -14.86 17.20
N GLU A 81 -9.24 -15.69 16.69
CA GLU A 81 -9.01 -17.13 16.53
C GLU A 81 -8.00 -17.41 15.42
N ILE A 82 -8.19 -16.78 14.25
CA ILE A 82 -7.29 -16.87 13.11
C ILE A 82 -5.91 -16.27 13.46
N ALA A 83 -5.88 -15.15 14.17
CA ALA A 83 -4.62 -14.56 14.62
C ALA A 83 -3.87 -15.49 15.58
N ALA A 84 -4.58 -16.14 16.50
CA ALA A 84 -3.99 -17.09 17.45
C ALA A 84 -3.55 -18.41 16.80
N SER A 85 -4.23 -18.86 15.74
CA SER A 85 -3.85 -20.07 14.98
C SER A 85 -2.66 -19.84 14.04
N SER A 86 -2.36 -18.58 13.73
CA SER A 86 -1.35 -18.20 12.77
C SER A 86 0.07 -18.19 13.34
N GLU A 87 0.98 -18.91 12.69
CA GLU A 87 2.40 -18.83 13.03
C GLU A 87 3.02 -17.52 12.52
N THR A 88 3.54 -16.71 13.45
CA THR A 88 4.25 -15.46 13.14
C THR A 88 5.63 -15.44 13.78
N ALA A 89 6.56 -14.74 13.13
CA ALA A 89 7.90 -14.51 13.67
C ALA A 89 7.95 -13.17 14.41
N THR A 90 8.88 -12.99 15.36
CA THR A 90 9.04 -11.71 16.07
C THR A 90 9.56 -10.59 15.16
N ALA A 91 8.97 -9.42 15.20
CA ALA A 91 9.52 -8.20 14.62
C ALA A 91 10.20 -7.34 15.71
N ARG A 92 10.88 -6.26 15.30
CA ARG A 92 11.62 -5.36 16.18
C ARG A 92 10.77 -4.22 16.78
N GLY A 93 9.51 -4.12 16.39
CA GLY A 93 8.62 -3.09 16.91
C GLY A 93 8.27 -3.31 18.39
N SER A 94 7.59 -2.33 18.96
CA SER A 94 7.16 -2.34 20.36
C SER A 94 5.64 -2.34 20.52
N ASP A 95 4.91 -2.05 19.44
CA ASP A 95 3.47 -2.12 19.43
C ASP A 95 3.09 -3.59 19.32
N MET A 96 2.24 -4.06 20.23
CA MET A 96 1.76 -5.43 20.15
C MET A 96 1.00 -5.60 18.84
N GLY A 97 1.18 -6.77 18.22
CA GLY A 97 0.31 -7.25 17.14
C GLY A 97 -1.18 -7.11 17.48
N PRO A 98 -2.06 -7.33 16.49
CA PRO A 98 -3.49 -7.10 16.68
C PRO A 98 -4.02 -7.78 17.95
N GLY A 99 -4.66 -6.96 18.80
CA GLY A 99 -5.12 -7.35 20.13
C GLY A 99 -6.54 -7.95 20.13
N ALA A 100 -7.01 -8.31 21.32
CA ALA A 100 -8.37 -8.83 21.54
C ALA A 100 -9.46 -7.88 20.99
N GLY A 101 -10.48 -8.46 20.36
CA GLY A 101 -11.60 -7.72 19.77
C GLY A 101 -11.42 -7.34 18.28
N MET A 102 -10.44 -7.91 17.60
CA MET A 102 -10.31 -7.82 16.15
C MET A 102 -11.30 -8.76 15.47
N ASP A 103 -12.12 -8.23 14.57
CA ASP A 103 -12.98 -8.95 13.64
C ASP A 103 -13.11 -8.07 12.39
N ASP A 104 -12.17 -8.25 11.47
CA ASP A 104 -12.12 -7.52 10.22
C ASP A 104 -11.87 -8.48 9.05
N ARG A 105 -12.13 -7.99 7.84
CA ARG A 105 -12.06 -8.77 6.62
C ARG A 105 -11.97 -7.87 5.41
N GLY A 106 -11.45 -8.42 4.32
CA GLY A 106 -11.43 -7.73 3.05
C GLY A 106 -10.33 -8.22 2.13
N VAL A 107 -10.11 -7.47 1.04
CA VAL A 107 -9.09 -7.80 0.06
C VAL A 107 -7.71 -7.47 0.61
N SER A 108 -6.78 -8.41 0.51
CA SER A 108 -5.36 -8.16 0.74
C SER A 108 -4.56 -8.29 -0.56
N LEU A 109 -3.73 -7.28 -0.81
CA LEU A 109 -2.79 -7.23 -1.94
C LEU A 109 -1.38 -7.34 -1.41
N HIS A 110 -0.75 -8.48 -1.66
CA HIS A 110 0.61 -8.79 -1.23
C HIS A 110 1.59 -8.45 -2.35
N VAL A 111 2.64 -7.70 -2.06
CA VAL A 111 3.72 -7.42 -3.01
C VAL A 111 5.00 -8.08 -2.53
N TYR A 112 5.44 -9.08 -3.29
CA TYR A 112 6.69 -9.78 -3.06
C TYR A 112 7.77 -9.36 -4.04
N ALA A 113 9.00 -9.27 -3.55
CA ALA A 113 10.21 -9.25 -4.36
C ALA A 113 10.85 -10.64 -4.37
N VAL A 114 11.40 -11.05 -5.52
CA VAL A 114 12.20 -12.27 -5.65
C VAL A 114 13.68 -11.92 -5.50
N GLU A 115 14.24 -12.18 -4.32
CA GLU A 115 15.60 -11.83 -3.93
C GLU A 115 16.38 -13.10 -3.57
N GLY A 116 17.53 -13.33 -4.22
CA GLY A 116 18.32 -14.55 -3.96
C GLY A 116 17.61 -15.87 -4.28
N GLY A 117 16.48 -15.83 -5.00
CA GLY A 117 15.62 -16.99 -5.27
C GLY A 117 14.47 -17.17 -4.27
N GLU A 118 14.40 -16.34 -3.23
CA GLU A 118 13.34 -16.34 -2.22
C GLU A 118 12.29 -15.26 -2.52
N LYS A 119 11.02 -15.54 -2.22
CA LYS A 119 9.89 -14.62 -2.39
C LYS A 119 9.65 -13.91 -1.05
N LEU A 120 10.08 -12.66 -0.91
CA LEU A 120 9.98 -11.88 0.32
C LEU A 120 8.91 -10.79 0.17
N GLU A 121 7.99 -10.72 1.13
CA GLU A 121 6.94 -9.68 1.15
C GLU A 121 7.55 -8.36 1.60
N HIS A 122 7.31 -7.28 0.84
CA HIS A 122 7.78 -5.94 1.18
C HIS A 122 6.64 -4.95 1.41
N LEU A 123 5.51 -5.16 0.73
CA LEU A 123 4.30 -4.36 0.95
C LEU A 123 3.11 -5.29 1.06
N ARG A 124 2.17 -4.90 1.90
CA ARG A 124 0.84 -5.50 1.95
C ARG A 124 -0.18 -4.40 2.08
N PHE A 125 -1.22 -4.43 1.25
CA PHE A 125 -2.36 -3.54 1.39
C PHE A 125 -3.54 -4.36 1.88
N ASP A 126 -3.92 -4.15 3.12
CA ASP A 126 -5.08 -4.78 3.74
C ASP A 126 -6.26 -3.81 3.59
N CYS A 127 -7.00 -3.97 2.50
CA CYS A 127 -8.15 -3.15 2.14
C CYS A 127 -9.40 -3.68 2.85
N PHE A 128 -9.36 -3.66 4.18
CA PHE A 128 -10.40 -4.22 5.02
C PHE A 128 -11.61 -3.28 5.19
N ASP A 129 -12.71 -3.85 5.66
CA ASP A 129 -13.99 -3.17 5.84
C ASP A 129 -13.93 -2.11 6.95
N GLU A 130 -13.33 -2.45 8.10
CA GLU A 130 -13.32 -1.59 9.30
C GLU A 130 -12.04 -0.76 9.43
N ASP A 131 -10.88 -1.38 9.26
CA ASP A 131 -9.57 -0.71 9.38
C ASP A 131 -8.70 -0.96 8.14
N PRO A 132 -8.99 -0.33 6.99
CA PRO A 132 -8.10 -0.42 5.84
C PRO A 132 -6.74 0.24 6.14
N HIS A 133 -5.66 -0.51 5.88
CA HIS A 133 -4.29 -0.09 6.16
C HIS A 133 -3.30 -0.75 5.19
N TYR A 134 -2.03 -0.39 5.29
CA TYR A 134 -0.97 -1.06 4.55
C TYR A 134 0.32 -1.16 5.36
N HIS A 135 1.12 -2.17 5.03
CA HIS A 135 2.36 -2.50 5.70
C HIS A 135 3.58 -2.24 4.82
N TYR A 136 4.64 -1.70 5.43
CA TYR A 136 6.02 -1.86 4.97
C TYR A 136 6.68 -2.98 5.77
N VAL A 137 7.23 -3.97 5.06
CA VAL A 137 7.81 -5.16 5.65
C VAL A 137 9.28 -5.27 5.24
N SER A 138 10.19 -5.42 6.21
CA SER A 138 11.58 -5.77 5.96
C SER A 138 11.92 -7.06 6.70
N TRP A 139 12.13 -8.14 5.95
CA TRP A 139 12.56 -9.43 6.51
C TRP A 139 14.01 -9.38 7.00
N LYS A 140 14.85 -8.58 6.33
CA LYS A 140 16.25 -8.35 6.72
C LYS A 140 16.34 -7.65 8.07
N ASP A 141 15.56 -6.60 8.27
CA ASP A 141 15.57 -5.80 9.51
C ASP A 141 14.55 -6.29 10.54
N ARG A 142 13.72 -7.27 10.17
CA ARG A 142 12.59 -7.79 10.95
C ARG A 142 11.67 -6.67 11.40
N THR A 143 11.21 -5.84 10.47
CA THR A 143 10.26 -4.76 10.75
C THR A 143 8.93 -5.00 10.06
N ASN A 144 7.87 -4.61 10.76
CA ASN A 144 6.50 -4.61 10.28
C ASN A 144 5.88 -3.27 10.67
N GLN A 145 5.80 -2.35 9.70
CA GLN A 145 5.33 -0.98 9.89
C GLN A 145 3.98 -0.81 9.23
N MET A 146 2.92 -0.56 10.00
CA MET A 146 1.58 -0.36 9.50
C MET A 146 1.23 1.13 9.43
N VAL A 147 0.51 1.50 8.37
CA VAL A 147 -0.02 2.84 8.14
C VAL A 147 -1.51 2.75 7.80
N HIS A 148 -2.35 3.43 8.59
CA HIS A 148 -3.80 3.52 8.34
C HIS A 148 -4.12 4.30 7.07
N ILE A 149 -5.22 3.92 6.41
CA ILE A 149 -5.75 4.60 5.23
C ILE A 149 -6.96 5.44 5.63
N ASP A 150 -6.89 6.76 5.38
CA ASP A 150 -8.06 7.63 5.52
C ASP A 150 -8.97 7.52 4.28
N VAL A 151 -9.97 6.63 4.37
CA VAL A 151 -10.95 6.40 3.30
C VAL A 151 -11.76 7.64 2.94
N ALA A 152 -11.91 8.62 3.83
CA ALA A 152 -12.58 9.88 3.50
C ALA A 152 -11.73 10.73 2.53
N ALA A 153 -10.41 10.63 2.63
CA ALA A 153 -9.47 11.32 1.76
C ALA A 153 -9.21 10.57 0.44
N VAL A 154 -9.09 9.24 0.50
CA VAL A 154 -8.65 8.43 -0.66
C VAL A 154 -9.79 7.77 -1.43
N GLY A 155 -10.97 7.64 -0.83
CA GLY A 155 -12.09 6.88 -1.40
C GLY A 155 -11.94 5.39 -1.16
N ASP A 156 -12.20 4.58 -2.19
CA ASP A 156 -12.18 3.13 -2.09
C ASP A 156 -10.73 2.60 -1.88
N PRO A 157 -10.46 1.83 -0.82
CA PRO A 157 -9.10 1.41 -0.50
C PRO A 157 -8.52 0.42 -1.53
N VAL A 158 -9.36 -0.40 -2.18
CA VAL A 158 -8.88 -1.34 -3.23
C VAL A 158 -8.43 -0.57 -4.45
N ASP A 159 -9.23 0.40 -4.92
CA ASP A 159 -8.84 1.28 -6.03
C ASP A 159 -7.56 2.06 -5.72
N TRP A 160 -7.47 2.61 -4.51
CA TRP A 160 -6.28 3.34 -4.06
C TRP A 160 -5.03 2.45 -4.03
N ALA A 161 -5.13 1.24 -3.48
CA ALA A 161 -4.00 0.30 -3.42
C ALA A 161 -3.53 -0.12 -4.82
N LEU A 162 -4.47 -0.38 -5.74
CA LEU A 162 -4.15 -0.71 -7.14
C LEU A 162 -3.48 0.46 -7.86
N ASP A 163 -3.92 1.70 -7.61
CA ASP A 163 -3.26 2.91 -8.15
C ASP A 163 -1.85 3.07 -7.58
N CYS A 164 -1.66 2.86 -6.27
CA CYS A 164 -0.34 2.86 -5.63
C CYS A 164 0.60 1.81 -6.25
N ILE A 165 0.14 0.58 -6.47
CA ILE A 165 0.93 -0.45 -7.14
C ILE A 165 1.27 -0.02 -8.58
N GLY A 166 0.34 0.62 -9.28
CA GLY A 166 0.56 1.07 -10.65
C GLY A 166 1.51 2.26 -10.79
N THR A 167 1.52 3.18 -9.81
CA THR A 167 2.13 4.50 -10.00
C THR A 167 3.21 4.84 -8.96
N ARG A 168 3.22 4.18 -7.80
CA ARG A 168 4.08 4.47 -6.65
C ARG A 168 4.93 3.30 -6.16
N LEU A 169 4.80 2.13 -6.78
CA LEU A 169 5.49 0.93 -6.33
C LEU A 169 7.01 1.09 -6.17
N PRO A 170 7.77 1.71 -7.09
CA PRO A 170 9.22 1.90 -6.92
C PRO A 170 9.57 2.65 -5.63
N GLN A 171 8.86 3.75 -5.33
CA GLN A 171 9.12 4.58 -4.15
C GLN A 171 8.73 3.85 -2.86
N MET A 172 7.66 3.04 -2.90
CA MET A 172 7.24 2.26 -1.75
C MET A 172 8.20 1.09 -1.47
N LEU A 173 8.70 0.42 -2.51
CA LEU A 173 9.73 -0.62 -2.36
C LEU A 173 11.06 -0.06 -1.85
N ASP A 174 11.46 1.13 -2.31
CA ASP A 174 12.64 1.83 -1.79
C ASP A 174 12.49 2.11 -0.29
N ARG A 175 11.33 2.63 0.14
CA ARG A 175 11.00 2.80 1.57
C ARG A 175 11.01 1.47 2.35
N ALA A 176 10.61 0.37 1.74
CA ALA A 176 10.67 -0.97 2.34
C ALA A 176 12.08 -1.57 2.41
N GLY A 177 13.11 -0.86 1.91
CA GLY A 177 14.51 -1.34 1.88
C GLY A 177 14.79 -2.36 0.77
N ALA A 178 14.01 -2.33 -0.32
CA ALA A 178 14.15 -3.23 -1.48
C ALA A 178 14.81 -2.53 -2.68
N GLU A 179 15.88 -1.74 -2.45
CA GLU A 179 16.45 -0.86 -3.48
C GLU A 179 17.05 -1.66 -4.65
N GLU A 180 17.59 -2.84 -4.39
CA GLU A 180 18.11 -3.75 -5.42
C GLU A 180 17.01 -4.32 -6.32
N THR A 181 15.81 -4.49 -5.78
CA THR A 181 14.62 -4.89 -6.52
C THR A 181 14.13 -3.74 -7.39
N VAL A 182 14.12 -2.50 -6.87
CA VAL A 182 13.74 -1.29 -7.64
C VAL A 182 14.60 -1.14 -8.89
N LYS A 183 15.91 -1.36 -8.80
CA LYS A 183 16.85 -1.28 -9.95
C LYS A 183 16.54 -2.27 -11.08
N LYS A 184 15.86 -3.37 -10.77
CA LYS A 184 15.54 -4.46 -11.71
C LYS A 184 14.07 -4.49 -12.10
N LEU A 185 13.27 -3.56 -11.59
CA LEU A 185 11.83 -3.57 -11.74
C LEU A 185 11.43 -3.42 -13.21
N ASP A 186 10.69 -4.40 -13.73
CA ASP A 186 10.07 -4.32 -15.04
C ASP A 186 8.67 -3.69 -14.94
N LEU A 187 8.62 -2.37 -15.12
CA LEU A 187 7.36 -1.62 -15.07
C LEU A 187 6.41 -1.99 -16.21
N ILE A 188 6.90 -2.46 -17.36
CA ILE A 188 6.05 -2.88 -18.47
C ILE A 188 5.37 -4.21 -18.11
N ALA A 189 6.12 -5.16 -17.56
CA ALA A 189 5.56 -6.42 -17.07
C ALA A 189 4.54 -6.18 -15.94
N LEU A 190 4.84 -5.27 -15.02
CA LEU A 190 3.91 -4.87 -13.96
C LEU A 190 2.60 -4.33 -14.54
N GLN A 191 2.67 -3.34 -15.43
CA GLN A 191 1.50 -2.76 -16.09
C GLN A 191 0.71 -3.80 -16.90
N THR A 192 1.39 -4.79 -17.46
CA THR A 192 0.75 -5.90 -18.20
C THR A 192 -0.10 -6.80 -17.29
N ILE A 193 0.32 -7.02 -16.04
CA ILE A 193 -0.43 -7.90 -15.12
C ILE A 193 -1.53 -7.17 -14.34
N LEU A 194 -1.44 -5.84 -14.17
CA LEU A 194 -2.34 -5.06 -13.33
C LEU A 194 -3.83 -5.22 -13.64
N PRO A 195 -4.29 -5.29 -14.91
CA PRO A 195 -5.70 -5.55 -15.20
C PRO A 195 -6.21 -6.87 -14.62
N ARG A 196 -5.37 -7.92 -14.62
CA ARG A 196 -5.72 -9.24 -14.08
C ARG A 196 -5.66 -9.27 -12.55
N VAL A 197 -4.74 -8.51 -11.97
CA VAL A 197 -4.67 -8.29 -10.51
C VAL A 197 -5.94 -7.55 -10.05
N THR A 198 -6.34 -6.51 -10.76
CA THR A 198 -7.56 -5.72 -10.51
C THR A 198 -8.80 -6.61 -10.57
N GLU A 199 -8.94 -7.41 -11.64
CA GLU A 199 -10.04 -8.37 -11.75
C GLU A 199 -10.05 -9.33 -10.55
N ALA A 200 -8.89 -9.89 -10.16
CA ALA A 200 -8.81 -10.80 -9.02
C ALA A 200 -9.18 -10.12 -7.69
N ALA A 201 -8.77 -8.86 -7.49
CA ALA A 201 -9.10 -8.11 -6.29
C ALA A 201 -10.61 -7.92 -6.16
N TYR A 202 -11.28 -7.55 -7.25
CA TYR A 202 -12.72 -7.39 -7.26
C TYR A 202 -13.49 -8.72 -7.18
N GLN A 203 -12.95 -9.80 -7.76
CA GLN A 203 -13.51 -11.14 -7.57
C GLN A 203 -13.40 -11.57 -6.10
N ALA A 204 -12.24 -11.36 -5.46
CA ALA A 204 -12.06 -11.62 -4.04
C ALA A 204 -13.03 -10.78 -3.20
N ARG A 205 -13.21 -9.50 -3.51
CA ARG A 205 -14.11 -8.62 -2.75
C ARG A 205 -15.56 -9.07 -2.77
N PHE A 206 -16.06 -9.48 -3.93
CA PHE A 206 -17.51 -9.67 -4.12
C PHE A 206 -17.95 -11.13 -4.18
N ASN A 207 -17.03 -12.07 -4.41
CA ASN A 207 -17.36 -13.48 -4.66
C ASN A 207 -16.55 -14.45 -3.79
N SER A 208 -15.93 -13.99 -2.70
CA SER A 208 -15.24 -14.89 -1.78
C SER A 208 -16.20 -15.74 -0.97
N ASP A 209 -15.78 -16.98 -0.72
CA ASP A 209 -16.43 -17.89 0.22
C ASP A 209 -15.73 -17.77 1.57
N GLU A 210 -16.28 -16.95 2.46
CA GLU A 210 -15.70 -16.71 3.78
C GLU A 210 -15.60 -17.98 4.63
N GLN A 211 -16.52 -18.95 4.44
CA GLN A 211 -16.45 -20.21 5.18
C GLN A 211 -15.25 -21.03 4.69
N ALA A 212 -15.05 -21.13 3.38
CA ALA A 212 -13.88 -21.80 2.81
C ALA A 212 -12.57 -21.12 3.23
N VAL A 213 -12.54 -19.78 3.30
CA VAL A 213 -11.40 -19.01 3.82
C VAL A 213 -11.15 -19.33 5.29
N ARG A 214 -12.18 -19.31 6.14
CA ARG A 214 -12.05 -19.63 7.58
C ARG A 214 -11.53 -21.03 7.81
N ILE A 215 -12.09 -22.03 7.14
CA ILE A 215 -11.65 -23.43 7.19
C ILE A 215 -10.16 -23.53 6.84
N SER A 216 -9.75 -22.85 5.75
CA SER A 216 -8.35 -22.83 5.32
C SER A 216 -7.43 -22.11 6.33
N ALA A 217 -7.93 -21.07 7.01
CA ALA A 217 -7.20 -20.28 8.00
C ALA A 217 -6.97 -21.04 9.32
N LEU A 218 -7.96 -21.83 9.75
CA LEU A 218 -7.90 -22.61 10.98
C LEU A 218 -7.24 -23.99 10.79
N GLY A 219 -7.04 -24.41 9.53
CA GLY A 219 -6.48 -25.72 9.21
C GLY A 219 -7.41 -26.88 9.56
N GLU A 220 -8.71 -26.61 9.71
CA GLU A 220 -9.72 -27.65 9.90
C GLU A 220 -9.93 -28.37 8.57
N MET A 221 -9.48 -29.61 8.46
CA MET A 221 -9.83 -30.49 7.35
C MET A 221 -11.05 -31.32 7.77
N ASP A 222 -12.05 -31.42 6.89
CA ASP A 222 -13.17 -32.38 6.96
C ASP A 222 -12.75 -33.80 7.41
#